data_AF-A0A1Q8QAU3-F1
#
_entry.id   AF-A0A1Q8QAU3-F1
#
_cell.length_a   1.000
_cell.length_b   1.000
_cell.length_c   1.000
_cell.angle_alpha   90.00
_cell.angle_beta   90.00
_cell.angle_gamma   90.00
#
_symmetry.space_group_name_H-M   'P 1'
#
loop_
_entity.id
_entity.type
_entity.pdbx_description
1 polymer ?
#
loop_
_entity_poly.entity_id
_entity_poly.type
_entity_poly.pdbx_seq_one_letter_code
_entity_poly.pdbx_strand_id
1 'polypeptide(L)' 'MTVAAVCRQHGISDATFYKWRSKFGGLEVTEARRLRGLEEENQRLKRLVAD' A
#
# COMPACT_ATOMS: atom_id res chain seq x y z
N MET A 1 -7.72 11.62 12.73
CA MET A 1 -8.58 10.47 13.11
C MET A 1 -7.83 9.59 14.09
N THR A 2 -8.43 9.23 15.22
CA THR A 2 -7.82 8.31 16.20
C THR A 2 -8.20 6.86 15.89
N VAL A 3 -7.40 5.88 16.31
CA VAL A 3 -7.72 4.45 16.15
C VAL A 3 -9.08 4.13 16.78
N ALA A 4 -9.36 4.66 17.97
CA ALA A 4 -10.65 4.49 18.63
C ALA A 4 -11.84 5.04 17.81
N ALA A 5 -11.66 6.12 17.05
CA ALA A 5 -12.71 6.65 16.18
C ALA A 5 -12.97 5.72 14.98
N VAL A 6 -11.91 5.19 14.36
CA VAL A 6 -11.99 4.20 13.27
C VAL A 6 -12.67 2.92 13.76
N CYS A 7 -12.24 2.40 14.92
CA CYS A 7 -12.80 1.22 15.54
C CYS A 7 -14.30 1.37 15.81
N ARG A 8 -14.73 2.51 16.38
CA ARG A 8 -16.15 2.81 16.59
C ARG A 8 -16.93 2.94 15.29
N GLN A 9 -16.40 3.66 14.30
CA GLN A 9 -17.05 3.86 13.01
C GLN A 9 -17.30 2.55 12.27
N HIS A 10 -16.35 1.62 12.35
CA HIS A 10 -16.39 0.35 11.64
C HIS A 10 -16.88 -0.83 12.50
N GLY A 11 -17.23 -0.60 13.76
CA GLY A 11 -17.70 -1.65 14.67
C GLY A 11 -16.65 -2.73 14.94
N ILE A 12 -15.35 -2.39 14.88
CA ILE A 12 -14.24 -3.31 15.11
C ILE A 12 -13.51 -2.98 16.41
N SER A 13 -12.84 -3.98 16.99
CA SER A 13 -11.98 -3.77 18.15
C SER A 13 -10.62 -3.21 17.76
N ASP A 14 -9.94 -2.55 18.70
CA ASP A 14 -8.55 -2.10 18.51
C ASP A 14 -7.63 -3.29 18.17
N ALA A 15 -7.84 -4.45 18.79
CA ALA A 15 -7.10 -5.67 18.49
C ALA A 15 -7.28 -6.12 17.02
N THR A 16 -8.50 -6.05 16.50
CA THR A 16 -8.81 -6.34 15.09
C THR A 16 -8.10 -5.34 14.18
N PHE A 17 -8.14 -4.05 14.50
CA PHE A 17 -7.48 -3.00 13.73
C PHE A 17 -5.96 -3.24 13.64
N TYR A 18 -5.29 -3.51 14.76
CA TYR A 18 -3.84 -3.74 14.76
C TYR A 18 -3.46 -5.06 14.07
N LYS A 19 -4.29 -6.11 14.17
CA LYS A 19 -4.09 -7.35 13.41
C LYS A 19 -4.12 -7.10 11.90
N TRP A 20 -5.09 -6.33 11.42
CA TRP A 20 -5.17 -5.96 10.01
C TRP A 20 -4.05 -5.01 9.60
N ARG A 21 -3.69 -4.05 10.45
CA ARG A 21 -2.56 -3.14 10.20
C ARG A 21 -1.23 -3.90 10.07
N SER A 22 -1.00 -4.91 10.90
CA SER A 22 0.20 -5.77 10.79
C SER A 22 0.16 -6.61 9.50
N LYS A 23 -1.00 -7.17 9.15
CA LYS A 23 -1.14 -8.04 7.98
C LYS A 23 -1.09 -7.28 6.64
N PHE A 24 -1.68 -6.09 6.58
CA PHE A 24 -1.92 -5.36 5.33
C PHE A 24 -1.25 -3.99 5.28
N GLY A 25 -0.86 -3.40 6.42
CA GLY A 25 -0.25 -2.07 6.46
C GLY A 25 1.12 -1.97 5.77
N GLY A 26 1.83 -3.10 5.62
CA GLY A 26 3.05 -3.18 4.82
C GLY A 26 2.81 -3.44 3.33
N LEU A 27 1.62 -3.92 2.97
CA LEU A 27 1.28 -4.30 1.60
C LEU A 27 1.17 -3.06 0.71
N GLU A 28 0.50 -2.00 1.16
CA GLU A 28 0.37 -0.76 0.37
C GLU A 28 1.73 -0.10 0.06
N VAL A 29 2.65 -0.10 1.02
CA VAL A 29 4.00 0.47 0.81
C VAL A 29 4.81 -0.40 -0.15
N THR A 30 4.64 -1.73 -0.08
CA THR A 30 5.33 -2.68 -0.95
C THR A 30 4.81 -2.60 -2.39
N GLU A 31 3.50 -2.51 -2.55
CA GLU A 31 2.85 -2.40 -3.87
C GLU A 31 3.16 -1.06 -4.52
N ALA A 32 3.18 0.04 -3.74
CA ALA A 32 3.59 1.36 -4.24
C ALA A 32 5.08 1.43 -4.63
N ARG A 33 5.94 0.63 -4.01
CA ARG A 33 7.35 0.50 -4.42
C ARG A 33 7.48 -0.34 -5.69
N ARG A 34 6.76 -1.46 -5.77
CA ARG A 34 6.73 -2.33 -6.94
C ARG A 34 6.19 -1.58 -8.17
N LEU A 35 5.12 -0.80 -8.01
CA LEU A 35 4.56 0.01 -9.08
C LEU A 35 5.57 1.01 -9.63
N ARG A 36 6.25 1.77 -8.75
CA ARG A 36 7.33 2.68 -9.16
C ARG A 36 8.44 2.00 -9.94
N GLY A 37 8.91 0.85 -9.48
CA GLY A 37 9.94 0.08 -10.18
C GLY A 37 9.48 -0.39 -11.58
N LEU A 38 8.22 -0.78 -11.72
CA LEU A 38 7.64 -1.13 -13.02
C LEU A 38 7.50 0.07 -13.95
N GLU A 39 7.12 1.24 -13.42
CA GLU A 39 7.02 2.48 -14.21
C GLU A 39 8.39 2.94 -14.73
N GLU A 40 9.42 2.89 -13.88
CA GLU A 40 10.81 3.21 -14.25
C GLU A 40 11.33 2.28 -15.35
N GLU A 41 11.13 0.97 -15.19
CA GLU A 41 11.56 0.00 -16.20
C GLU A 41 10.77 0.15 -17.50
N ASN A 42 9.46 0.43 -17.42
CA ASN A 42 8.65 0.69 -18.62
C ASN A 42 9.14 1.93 -19.37
N GLN A 43 9.51 3.00 -18.64
CA GLN A 43 10.08 4.20 -19.24
C GLN A 43 11.42 3.92 -19.93
N ARG A 44 12.29 3.13 -19.27
CA ARG A 44 13.58 2.71 -19.85
C ARG A 44 13.38 1.89 -21.12
N LEU A 45 12.48 0.90 -21.10
CA LEU A 45 12.16 0.08 -22.26
C LEU A 45 11.57 0.91 -23.41
N LYS A 46 10.67 1.85 -23.11
CA LYS A 46 10.11 2.76 -24.12
C LYS A 46 11.17 3.62 -24.79
N ARG A 47 12.19 4.08 -24.07
CA ARG A 47 13.32 4.81 -24.66
C ARG A 47 14.13 3.91 -25.60
N LEU A 48 14.43 2.68 -25.17
CA LEU A 48 15.20 1.71 -25.97
C LEU A 48 14.49 1.25 -27.25
N VAL A 49 13.15 1.22 -27.26
CA VAL A 49 12.34 0.82 -28.43
C VAL A 49 12.05 2.00 -29.36
N ALA A 50 12.26 3.24 -28.90
CA ALA A 50 12.06 4.45 -29.71
C ALA A 50 13.27 4.84 -30.56
N ASP A 51 14.42 4.19 -30.34
CA ASP A 51 15.61 4.19 -31.22
C ASP A 51 15.54 3.04 -32.24
#